data_AF-A0A2G5IEM3-F1
#
_entry.id   AF-A0A2G5IEM3-F1
#
_cell.length_a   1.000
_cell.length_b   1.000
_cell.length_c   1.000
_cell.angle_alpha   90.00
_cell.angle_beta   90.00
_cell.angle_gamma   90.00
#
_symmetry.space_group_name_H-M   'P 1'
#
loop_
_entity.id
_entity.type
_entity.pdbx_description
1 polymer ?
#
loop_
_entity_poly.entity_id
_entity_poly.type
_entity_poly.pdbx_seq_one_letter_code
_entity_poly.pdbx_strand_id
1 'polypeptide(L)'
;MHSLTPKELEDQLAASEARLKRLESDAAEERAAIDALKQLKQPSTPLGLFEKLPREMRGKIWGYCVAPGKVFLSEHACTYDTRFDDYSDYGKPHLSLLAVSKSVRPEAAEMLFKQNQFIFTDVSPRGRWILHDDSLRDDHYGEDPDARKDPLGRLARTHLRSASIAFDMRSPRYENVIRDAGWLRDPGLLRPRPWSTLTEQQKITRAHEFAIVQTYSGIMAELEILLYKCDSLTTLELDFTNSYCPIGCCRVVSYLTDLLVRHDHWWPERLRVLGLKNQEERDRFMISVCAVSRDDKIEVVFEKFVAPKKSFLEYNCLHEERLDKELEQEHFEILNGTVSE
;
A
#
# COMPACT_ATOMS: atom_id res chain seq x y z
N MET A 1 -72.98 -1.21 -32.00
CA MET A 1 -72.55 -0.53 -30.76
C MET A 1 -73.67 -0.70 -29.75
N HIS A 2 -73.55 -1.63 -28.81
CA HIS A 2 -74.55 -1.77 -27.73
C HIS A 2 -74.36 -0.61 -26.76
N SER A 3 -75.29 0.35 -26.78
CA SER A 3 -75.35 1.41 -25.78
C SER A 3 -75.80 0.80 -24.46
N LEU A 4 -74.99 0.94 -23.42
CA LEU A 4 -75.37 0.57 -22.05
C LEU A 4 -76.66 1.29 -21.69
N THR A 5 -77.57 0.56 -21.07
CA THR A 5 -78.82 1.13 -20.54
C THR A 5 -78.49 2.09 -19.39
N PRO A 6 -79.30 3.14 -19.14
CA PRO A 6 -79.06 4.08 -18.06
C PRO A 6 -78.82 3.42 -16.69
N LYS A 7 -79.52 2.31 -16.44
CA LYS A 7 -79.39 1.50 -15.23
C LYS A 7 -78.02 0.80 -15.12
N GLU A 8 -77.50 0.27 -16.22
CA GLU A 8 -76.15 -0.33 -16.24
C GLU A 8 -75.04 0.71 -16.01
N LEU A 9 -75.27 1.95 -16.45
CA LEU A 9 -74.38 3.09 -16.18
C LEU A 9 -74.41 3.50 -14.70
N GLU A 10 -75.59 3.54 -14.09
CA GLU A 10 -75.75 3.81 -12.64
C GLU A 10 -75.11 2.72 -11.79
N ASP A 11 -75.32 1.44 -12.14
CA ASP A 11 -74.72 0.31 -11.44
C ASP A 11 -73.18 0.30 -11.58
N GLN A 12 -72.64 0.67 -12.75
CA GLN A 12 -71.21 0.83 -12.96
C GLN A 12 -70.63 2.00 -12.16
N LEU A 13 -71.35 3.12 -12.08
CA LEU A 13 -70.93 4.28 -11.30
C LEU A 13 -70.85 3.91 -9.81
N ALA A 14 -71.91 3.30 -9.27
CA ALA A 14 -71.95 2.86 -7.88
C ALA A 14 -70.85 1.84 -7.55
N ALA A 15 -70.57 0.90 -8.46
CA ALA A 15 -69.47 -0.06 -8.31
C ALA A 15 -68.09 0.62 -8.33
N SER A 16 -67.92 1.64 -9.18
CA SER A 16 -66.66 2.41 -9.26
C SER A 16 -66.42 3.25 -8.01
N GLU A 17 -67.47 3.88 -7.47
CA GLU A 17 -67.39 4.67 -6.22
C GLU A 17 -67.08 3.78 -5.01
N ALA A 18 -67.71 2.61 -4.93
CA ALA A 18 -67.42 1.64 -3.88
C ALA A 18 -65.99 1.12 -3.94
N ARG A 19 -65.45 0.93 -5.15
CA ARG A 19 -64.04 0.54 -5.36
C ARG A 19 -63.08 1.66 -4.96
N LEU A 20 -63.36 2.90 -5.31
CA LEU A 20 -62.56 4.06 -4.92
C LEU A 20 -62.46 4.20 -3.40
N LYS A 21 -63.59 4.11 -2.69
CA LYS A 21 -63.61 4.19 -1.22
C LYS A 21 -62.78 3.10 -0.53
N ARG A 22 -62.76 1.88 -1.08
CA ARG A 22 -61.90 0.80 -0.57
C ARG A 22 -60.42 1.12 -0.76
N LEU A 23 -60.03 1.56 -1.96
CA LEU A 23 -58.65 1.93 -2.26
C LEU A 23 -58.16 3.10 -1.40
N GLU A 24 -59.02 4.08 -1.10
CA GLU A 24 -58.68 5.18 -0.18
C GLU A 24 -58.44 4.69 1.25
N SER A 25 -59.24 3.73 1.72
CA SER A 25 -59.05 3.11 3.04
C SER A 25 -57.74 2.32 3.10
N ASP A 26 -57.47 1.49 2.09
CA ASP A 26 -56.25 0.69 2.02
C ASP A 26 -55.00 1.59 1.95
N ALA A 27 -55.05 2.67 1.17
CA ALA A 27 -53.97 3.65 1.07
C ALA A 27 -53.74 4.41 2.39
N ALA A 28 -54.79 4.66 3.17
CA ALA A 28 -54.66 5.27 4.49
C ALA A 28 -54.00 4.31 5.50
N GLU A 29 -54.36 3.02 5.45
CA GLU A 29 -53.75 1.98 6.28
C GLU A 29 -52.26 1.79 5.95
N GLU A 30 -51.91 1.73 4.67
CA GLU A 30 -50.51 1.64 4.24
C GLU A 30 -49.68 2.86 4.65
N ARG A 31 -50.25 4.08 4.55
CA ARG A 31 -49.56 5.30 5.03
C ARG A 31 -49.34 5.25 6.54
N ALA A 32 -50.33 4.82 7.31
CA ALA A 32 -50.20 4.65 8.75
C ALA A 32 -49.13 3.60 9.11
N ALA A 33 -49.07 2.49 8.37
CA ALA A 33 -48.04 1.46 8.55
C ALA A 33 -46.63 1.98 8.21
N ILE A 34 -46.49 2.76 7.12
CA ILE A 34 -45.23 3.43 6.75
C ILE A 34 -44.79 4.41 7.84
N ASP A 35 -45.70 5.20 8.40
CA ASP A 35 -45.36 6.17 9.44
C ASP A 35 -45.05 5.50 10.78
N ALA A 36 -45.72 4.40 11.12
CA ALA A 36 -45.35 3.54 12.26
C ALA A 36 -43.94 2.94 12.08
N LEU A 37 -43.61 2.48 10.87
CA LEU A 37 -42.26 1.98 10.55
C LEU A 37 -41.19 3.08 10.60
N LYS A 38 -41.53 4.32 10.21
CA LYS A 38 -40.61 5.48 10.35
C LYS A 38 -40.37 5.82 11.82
N GLN A 39 -41.38 5.74 12.67
CA GLN A 39 -41.22 5.95 14.12
C GLN A 39 -40.40 4.85 14.77
N LEU A 40 -40.59 3.59 14.38
CA LEU A 40 -39.77 2.46 14.84
C LEU A 40 -38.33 2.51 14.34
N LYS A 41 -38.09 3.12 13.16
CA LYS A 41 -36.75 3.36 12.62
C LYS A 41 -36.05 4.58 13.20
N GLN A 42 -36.71 5.40 14.02
CA GLN A 42 -35.98 6.43 14.77
C GLN A 42 -35.09 5.73 15.80
N PRO A 43 -33.75 5.79 15.67
CA PRO A 43 -32.86 5.06 16.57
C PRO A 43 -32.99 5.66 17.97
N SER A 44 -33.52 4.89 18.91
CA SER A 44 -33.50 5.20 20.33
C SER A 44 -32.13 4.99 20.96
N THR A 45 -31.15 4.48 20.19
CA THR A 45 -29.74 4.55 20.53
C THR A 45 -29.32 6.02 20.54
N PRO A 46 -28.63 6.54 21.56
CA PRO A 46 -28.09 7.89 21.52
C PRO A 46 -27.03 7.97 20.42
N LEU A 47 -27.49 8.30 19.20
CA LEU A 47 -26.66 8.72 18.07
C LEU A 47 -25.71 9.79 18.61
N GLY A 48 -24.40 9.57 18.45
CA GLY A 48 -23.43 10.61 18.74
C GLY A 48 -22.68 10.50 20.06
N LEU A 49 -22.79 9.44 20.89
CA LEU A 49 -22.03 9.42 22.16
C LEU A 49 -20.52 9.52 21.90
N PHE A 50 -20.03 8.81 20.89
CA PHE A 50 -18.64 8.86 20.48
C PHE A 50 -18.28 10.25 19.91
N GLU A 51 -19.14 10.82 19.07
CA GLU A 51 -18.99 12.13 18.45
C GLU A 51 -19.03 13.28 19.46
N LYS A 52 -19.70 13.08 20.61
CA LYS A 52 -19.73 14.03 21.74
C LYS A 52 -18.45 14.03 22.56
N LEU A 53 -17.60 13.01 22.43
CA LEU A 53 -16.31 12.99 23.10
C LEU A 53 -15.38 14.06 22.50
N PRO A 54 -14.57 14.76 23.33
CA PRO A 54 -13.52 15.65 22.84
C PRO A 54 -12.58 14.93 21.88
N ARG A 55 -12.09 15.65 20.86
CA ARG A 55 -11.19 15.11 19.82
C ARG A 55 -9.99 14.37 20.42
N GLU A 56 -9.43 14.89 21.51
CA GLU A 56 -8.30 14.27 22.22
C GLU A 56 -8.64 12.88 22.77
N MET A 57 -9.83 12.71 23.34
CA MET A 57 -10.30 11.42 23.85
C MET A 57 -10.57 10.44 22.71
N ARG A 58 -11.17 10.91 21.61
CA ARG A 58 -11.36 10.09 20.39
C ARG A 58 -10.02 9.64 19.83
N GLY A 59 -9.03 10.54 19.77
CA GLY A 59 -7.66 10.24 19.36
C GLY A 59 -7.02 9.16 20.23
N LYS A 60 -7.18 9.21 21.56
CA LYS A 60 -6.70 8.13 22.44
C LYS A 60 -7.37 6.78 22.13
N ILE A 61 -8.69 6.77 21.92
CA ILE A 61 -9.43 5.56 21.56
C ILE A 61 -8.92 5.01 20.22
N TRP A 62 -8.71 5.87 19.22
CA TRP A 62 -8.10 5.47 17.95
C TRP A 62 -6.69 4.93 18.11
N GLY A 63 -5.86 5.54 18.96
CA GLY A 63 -4.54 5.01 19.28
C GLY A 63 -4.59 3.55 19.73
N TYR A 64 -5.49 3.22 20.66
CA TYR A 64 -5.66 1.83 21.12
C TYR A 64 -6.21 0.89 20.04
N CYS A 65 -7.07 1.38 19.15
CA CYS A 65 -7.77 0.53 18.19
C CYS A 65 -6.98 0.29 16.89
N VAL A 66 -6.26 1.29 16.41
CA VAL A 66 -5.63 1.28 15.08
C VAL A 66 -4.14 1.60 15.09
N ALA A 67 -3.53 1.88 16.25
CA ALA A 67 -2.10 2.14 16.37
C ALA A 67 -1.33 1.11 17.21
N PRO A 68 -1.21 -0.15 16.74
CA PRO A 68 -0.38 -1.16 17.41
C PRO A 68 1.13 -0.83 17.42
N GLY A 69 1.60 0.12 16.61
CA GLY A 69 2.99 0.54 16.48
C GLY A 69 3.61 0.06 15.16
N LYS A 70 3.48 -1.23 14.82
CA LYS A 70 3.83 -1.77 13.49
C LYS A 70 2.63 -2.40 12.83
N VAL A 71 2.46 -2.12 11.54
CA VAL A 71 1.39 -2.69 10.71
C VAL A 71 2.04 -3.50 9.60
N PHE A 72 1.92 -4.82 9.71
CA PHE A 72 2.41 -5.76 8.72
C PHE A 72 1.33 -6.00 7.66
N LEU A 73 1.67 -5.76 6.39
CA LEU A 73 0.74 -5.97 5.26
C LEU A 73 0.65 -7.43 4.81
N SER A 74 1.50 -8.28 5.39
CA SER A 74 1.42 -9.74 5.26
C SER A 74 0.53 -10.33 6.36
N GLU A 75 -0.31 -11.31 5.98
CA GLU A 75 -1.13 -12.07 6.92
C GLU A 75 -0.31 -13.03 7.78
N HIS A 76 0.91 -13.37 7.33
CA HIS A 76 1.77 -14.37 7.94
C HIS A 76 3.17 -13.78 8.18
N ALA A 77 3.83 -14.26 9.24
CA ALA A 77 5.20 -13.92 9.51
C ALA A 77 6.11 -14.41 8.37
N CYS A 78 6.98 -13.54 7.88
CA CYS A 78 7.99 -13.92 6.90
C CYS A 78 9.23 -14.44 7.65
N THR A 79 9.45 -15.76 7.62
CA THR A 79 10.50 -16.43 8.43
C THR A 79 11.93 -16.05 8.09
N TYR A 80 12.13 -15.27 7.02
CA TYR A 80 13.44 -14.91 6.51
C TYR A 80 13.63 -13.40 6.36
N ASP A 81 12.79 -12.64 7.04
CA ASP A 81 12.80 -11.18 7.09
C ASP A 81 12.90 -10.79 8.57
N THR A 82 14.04 -10.24 8.96
CA THR A 82 14.32 -9.91 10.37
C THR A 82 13.39 -8.85 10.91
N ARG A 83 12.70 -8.09 10.04
CA ARG A 83 11.67 -7.13 10.45
C ARG A 83 10.44 -7.81 11.03
N PHE A 84 10.31 -9.13 10.87
CA PHE A 84 9.25 -9.97 11.43
C PHE A 84 9.66 -10.71 12.69
N ASP A 85 10.87 -10.50 13.22
CA ASP A 85 11.34 -11.18 14.45
C ASP A 85 10.42 -10.90 15.64
N ASP A 86 9.80 -9.71 15.68
CA ASP A 86 8.84 -9.25 16.68
C ASP A 86 7.38 -9.26 16.18
N TYR A 87 7.08 -9.94 15.06
CA TYR A 87 5.73 -9.96 14.45
C TYR A 87 4.62 -10.36 15.44
N SER A 88 4.90 -11.31 16.34
CA SER A 88 3.93 -11.77 17.35
C SER A 88 3.61 -10.73 18.43
N ASP A 89 4.47 -9.74 18.60
CA ASP A 89 4.39 -8.77 19.69
C ASP A 89 3.42 -7.63 19.34
N TYR A 90 3.09 -7.48 18.06
CA TYR A 90 2.20 -6.44 17.55
C TYR A 90 0.79 -6.98 17.27
N GLY A 91 -0.20 -6.28 17.81
CA GLY A 91 -1.61 -6.52 17.49
C GLY A 91 -1.96 -6.16 16.05
N LYS A 92 -3.10 -6.66 15.56
CA LYS A 92 -3.65 -6.25 14.26
C LYS A 92 -4.49 -4.98 14.43
N PRO A 93 -4.34 -3.95 13.57
CA PRO A 93 -5.20 -2.78 13.63
C PRO A 93 -6.64 -3.17 13.31
N HIS A 94 -7.60 -2.59 14.02
CA HIS A 94 -9.04 -2.81 13.78
C HIS A 94 -9.52 -2.03 12.55
N LEU A 95 -9.11 -2.47 11.35
CA LEU A 95 -9.41 -1.79 10.07
C LEU A 95 -10.90 -1.68 9.75
N SER A 96 -11.75 -2.53 10.34
CA SER A 96 -13.21 -2.43 10.19
C SER A 96 -13.75 -1.07 10.66
N LEU A 97 -13.07 -0.40 11.59
CA LEU A 97 -13.44 0.94 12.07
C LEU A 97 -13.40 2.01 10.96
N LEU A 98 -12.54 1.83 9.95
CA LEU A 98 -12.47 2.73 8.79
C LEU A 98 -13.71 2.64 7.88
N ALA A 99 -14.51 1.59 8.03
CA ALA A 99 -15.72 1.35 7.24
C ALA A 99 -17.02 1.76 7.96
N VAL A 100 -16.97 2.10 9.25
CA VAL A 100 -18.18 2.29 10.09
C VAL A 100 -18.92 3.60 9.77
N SER A 101 -18.20 4.73 9.71
CA SER A 101 -18.82 6.04 9.48
C SER A 101 -17.90 6.96 8.69
N LYS A 102 -18.52 7.78 7.81
CA LYS A 102 -17.84 8.84 7.07
C LYS A 102 -17.21 9.90 7.99
N SER A 103 -17.80 10.15 9.17
CA SER A 103 -17.26 11.12 10.14
C SER A 103 -16.04 10.61 10.89
N VAL A 104 -15.97 9.29 11.13
CA VAL A 104 -14.92 8.64 11.92
C VAL A 104 -13.69 8.31 11.08
N ARG A 105 -13.91 7.94 9.82
CA ARG A 105 -12.86 7.45 8.93
C ARG A 105 -11.63 8.37 8.83
N PRO A 106 -11.74 9.70 8.66
CA PRO A 106 -10.57 10.56 8.58
C PRO A 106 -9.75 10.58 9.88
N GLU A 107 -10.40 10.65 11.04
CA GLU A 107 -9.71 10.66 12.35
C GLU A 107 -9.01 9.33 12.63
N ALA A 108 -9.68 8.21 12.36
CA ALA A 108 -9.11 6.90 12.54
C ALA A 108 -7.96 6.64 11.53
N ALA A 109 -8.11 7.07 10.28
CA ALA A 109 -7.06 6.94 9.27
C ALA A 109 -5.84 7.81 9.61
N GLU A 110 -6.04 9.06 10.06
CA GLU A 110 -4.93 9.91 10.54
C GLU A 110 -4.12 9.15 11.60
N MET A 111 -4.78 8.60 12.61
CA MET A 111 -4.12 7.88 13.69
C MET A 111 -3.42 6.60 13.23
N LEU A 112 -4.07 5.83 12.36
CA LEU A 112 -3.52 4.62 11.76
C LEU A 112 -2.23 4.91 10.99
N PHE A 113 -2.20 5.92 10.11
CA PHE A 113 -1.03 6.16 9.27
C PHE A 113 0.07 6.96 9.98
N LYS A 114 -0.30 7.80 10.94
CA LYS A 114 0.63 8.69 11.65
C LYS A 114 1.43 8.01 12.76
N GLN A 115 0.83 7.02 13.45
CA GLN A 115 1.42 6.42 14.64
C GLN A 115 2.00 5.03 14.41
N ASN A 116 1.84 4.46 13.22
CA ASN A 116 2.39 3.16 12.89
C ASN A 116 3.51 3.26 11.85
N GLN A 117 4.46 2.35 11.97
CA GLN A 117 5.36 1.98 10.87
C GLN A 117 4.68 0.93 10.00
N PHE A 118 4.54 1.20 8.70
CA PHE A 118 3.97 0.26 7.74
C PHE A 118 5.06 -0.61 7.14
N ILE A 119 4.95 -1.92 7.32
CA ILE A 119 5.93 -2.89 6.82
C ILE A 119 5.43 -3.42 5.47
N PHE A 120 6.01 -2.88 4.40
CA PHE A 120 5.82 -3.33 3.04
C PHE A 120 6.72 -4.52 2.77
N THR A 121 6.09 -5.68 2.69
CA THR A 121 6.68 -6.89 2.14
C THR A 121 6.13 -7.13 0.76
N ASP A 122 6.99 -7.51 -0.17
CA ASP A 122 6.56 -7.78 -1.54
C ASP A 122 5.75 -9.10 -1.69
N VAL A 123 5.60 -9.86 -0.59
CA VAL A 123 4.86 -11.14 -0.53
C VAL A 123 3.33 -11.00 -0.66
N SER A 124 2.76 -9.80 -0.68
CA SER A 124 1.29 -9.63 -0.65
C SER A 124 0.76 -8.66 -1.71
N PRO A 125 -0.07 -9.13 -2.67
CA PRO A 125 -0.83 -8.26 -3.56
C PRO A 125 -1.72 -7.28 -2.81
N ARG A 126 -2.02 -7.56 -1.53
CA ARG A 126 -2.90 -6.73 -0.71
C ARG A 126 -2.23 -5.47 -0.19
N GLY A 127 -0.89 -5.42 -0.13
CA GLY A 127 -0.16 -4.24 0.36
C GLY A 127 -0.24 -3.05 -0.61
N ARG A 128 -0.30 -3.31 -1.92
CA ARG A 128 -0.35 -2.25 -2.94
C ARG A 128 -1.61 -1.39 -2.84
N TRP A 129 -2.76 -1.93 -2.46
CA TRP A 129 -3.99 -1.14 -2.41
C TRP A 129 -4.00 -0.03 -1.34
N ILE A 130 -3.08 -0.05 -0.38
CA ILE A 130 -3.04 0.99 0.67
C ILE A 130 -2.47 2.29 0.13
N LEU A 131 -1.50 2.25 -0.79
CA LEU A 131 -0.88 3.45 -1.35
C LEU A 131 -1.49 3.86 -2.69
N HIS A 132 -2.10 2.91 -3.40
CA HIS A 132 -2.66 3.15 -4.73
C HIS A 132 -4.13 3.57 -4.64
N ASP A 133 -4.52 4.52 -5.49
CA ASP A 133 -5.92 4.90 -5.67
C ASP A 133 -6.53 3.93 -6.68
N ASP A 134 -7.43 3.05 -6.23
CA ASP A 134 -8.09 2.05 -7.09
C ASP A 134 -9.04 2.67 -8.12
N SER A 135 -9.12 4.01 -8.17
CA SER A 135 -9.95 4.76 -9.10
C SER A 135 -9.50 4.67 -10.57
N LEU A 136 -8.42 3.97 -10.89
CA LEU A 136 -7.96 3.74 -12.27
C LEU A 136 -8.52 2.44 -12.89
N ARG A 137 -9.35 1.68 -12.17
CA ARG A 137 -9.88 0.40 -12.65
C ARG A 137 -11.37 0.37 -12.96
N ASP A 138 -12.10 1.45 -12.76
CA ASP A 138 -13.56 1.45 -12.94
C ASP A 138 -14.04 2.65 -13.78
N ASP A 139 -13.59 2.70 -15.03
CA ASP A 139 -14.13 3.61 -16.05
C ASP A 139 -15.53 3.16 -16.56
N HIS A 140 -16.16 2.16 -15.94
CA HIS A 140 -17.35 1.48 -16.49
C HIS A 140 -18.60 1.39 -15.61
N TYR A 141 -18.63 1.96 -14.41
CA TYR A 141 -19.89 2.14 -13.69
C TYR A 141 -20.05 3.58 -13.23
N GLY A 142 -21.02 4.26 -13.83
CA GLY A 142 -21.47 5.58 -13.39
C GLY A 142 -22.02 5.49 -11.98
N GLU A 143 -21.19 5.77 -10.98
CA GLU A 143 -21.61 5.87 -9.59
C GLU A 143 -21.09 7.16 -8.97
N ASP A 144 -22.06 8.02 -8.65
CA ASP A 144 -22.08 9.06 -7.61
C ASP A 144 -20.73 9.74 -7.24
N PRO A 145 -20.48 10.99 -7.69
CA PRO A 145 -19.29 11.77 -7.32
C PRO A 145 -19.17 12.05 -5.80
N ASP A 146 -20.20 11.79 -4.99
CA ASP A 146 -20.19 11.93 -3.52
C ASP A 146 -19.88 10.62 -2.75
N ALA A 147 -19.73 9.47 -3.43
CA ALA A 147 -19.64 8.16 -2.76
C ALA A 147 -18.31 7.88 -2.05
N ARG A 148 -17.19 8.51 -2.43
CA ARG A 148 -15.88 8.34 -1.76
C ARG A 148 -15.13 9.66 -1.65
N LYS A 149 -15.58 10.54 -0.76
CA LYS A 149 -14.95 11.85 -0.56
C LYS A 149 -13.46 11.80 -0.17
N ASP A 150 -12.92 10.68 0.32
CA ASP A 150 -11.47 10.45 0.39
C ASP A 150 -11.13 8.94 0.26
N PRO A 151 -10.50 8.51 -0.86
CA PRO A 151 -10.01 7.14 -0.99
C PRO A 151 -8.95 6.88 0.08
N LEU A 152 -8.89 5.64 0.59
CA LEU A 152 -7.96 5.27 1.67
C LEU A 152 -6.50 5.58 1.28
N GLY A 153 -6.15 5.38 0.00
CA GLY A 153 -4.83 5.72 -0.51
C GLY A 153 -4.50 7.21 -0.48
N ARG A 154 -5.48 8.10 -0.54
CA ARG A 154 -5.25 9.53 -0.29
C ARG A 154 -4.93 9.78 1.18
N LEU A 155 -5.71 9.22 2.10
CA LEU A 155 -5.47 9.34 3.54
C LEU A 155 -4.12 8.74 3.96
N ALA A 156 -3.74 7.61 3.36
CA ALA A 156 -2.43 7.00 3.56
C ALA A 156 -1.33 7.97 3.14
N ARG A 157 -1.36 8.46 1.90
CA ARG A 157 -0.40 9.44 1.38
C ARG A 157 -0.31 10.71 2.23
N THR A 158 -1.44 11.22 2.72
CA THR A 158 -1.45 12.44 3.53
C THR A 158 -0.87 12.24 4.93
N HIS A 159 -1.07 11.07 5.56
CA HIS A 159 -0.80 10.89 6.99
C HIS A 159 0.32 9.88 7.32
N LEU A 160 0.80 9.11 6.34
CA LEU A 160 1.83 8.10 6.54
C LEU A 160 3.15 8.78 6.93
N ARG A 161 3.66 8.44 8.11
CA ARG A 161 4.92 9.00 8.64
C ARG A 161 6.09 8.05 8.62
N SER A 162 5.82 6.75 8.71
CA SER A 162 6.87 5.75 8.83
C SER A 162 6.56 4.53 7.96
N ALA A 163 7.52 4.15 7.12
CA ALA A 163 7.41 3.00 6.24
C ALA A 163 8.69 2.17 6.27
N SER A 164 8.57 0.87 6.02
CA SER A 164 9.69 -0.05 5.83
C SER A 164 9.47 -0.87 4.56
N ILE A 165 10.43 -0.85 3.64
CA ILE A 165 10.42 -1.58 2.38
C ILE A 165 11.59 -2.56 2.35
N ALA A 166 11.35 -3.78 1.87
CA ALA A 166 12.43 -4.72 1.57
C ALA A 166 12.56 -4.97 0.07
N PHE A 167 13.81 -4.90 -0.39
CA PHE A 167 14.23 -5.42 -1.67
C PHE A 167 14.54 -6.92 -1.50
N ASP A 168 13.51 -7.74 -1.72
CA ASP A 168 13.60 -9.18 -1.52
C ASP A 168 13.40 -9.95 -2.83
N MET A 169 14.43 -10.69 -3.25
CA MET A 169 14.37 -11.54 -4.45
C MET A 169 13.27 -12.62 -4.40
N ARG A 170 12.77 -12.96 -3.20
CA ARG A 170 11.74 -13.98 -2.96
C ARG A 170 10.33 -13.43 -3.15
N SER A 171 10.21 -12.15 -3.43
CA SER A 171 8.95 -11.57 -3.82
C SER A 171 8.25 -12.42 -4.90
N PRO A 172 6.95 -12.75 -4.72
CA PRO A 172 6.18 -13.41 -5.74
C PRO A 172 6.19 -12.60 -7.03
N ARG A 173 6.75 -13.20 -8.08
CA ARG A 173 6.67 -12.68 -9.44
C ARG A 173 5.22 -12.73 -9.89
N TYR A 174 4.64 -11.58 -10.25
CA TYR A 174 3.31 -11.48 -10.85
C TYR A 174 3.30 -11.89 -12.34
N GLU A 175 4.42 -12.39 -12.86
CA GLU A 175 4.66 -12.57 -14.28
C GLU A 175 4.63 -14.05 -14.67
N ASN A 176 3.96 -14.32 -15.79
CA ASN A 176 3.98 -15.61 -16.46
C ASN A 176 5.30 -15.72 -17.24
N VAL A 177 6.04 -16.82 -17.10
CA VAL A 177 7.31 -17.08 -17.83
C VAL A 177 7.16 -16.87 -19.35
N ILE A 178 5.97 -17.13 -19.91
CA ILE A 178 5.66 -16.90 -21.32
C ILE A 178 5.57 -15.39 -21.63
N ARG A 179 4.97 -14.60 -20.73
CA ARG A 179 4.90 -13.14 -20.84
C ARG A 179 6.30 -12.53 -20.77
N ASP A 180 7.10 -12.98 -19.80
CA ASP A 180 8.51 -12.59 -19.65
C ASP A 180 9.33 -12.86 -20.92
N ALA A 181 9.17 -14.06 -21.49
CA ALA A 181 9.83 -14.43 -22.75
C ALA A 181 9.37 -13.57 -23.93
N GLY A 182 8.11 -13.15 -23.94
CA GLY A 182 7.57 -12.20 -24.91
C GLY A 182 8.21 -10.82 -24.78
N TRP A 183 8.29 -10.29 -23.56
CA TRP A 183 8.87 -8.96 -23.27
C TRP A 183 10.36 -8.90 -23.58
N LEU A 184 11.11 -9.96 -23.29
CA LEU A 184 12.53 -10.06 -23.66
C LEU A 184 12.78 -9.92 -25.17
N ARG A 185 11.80 -10.36 -25.98
CA ARG A 185 11.84 -10.31 -27.44
C ARG A 185 11.27 -9.01 -28.00
N ASP A 186 10.60 -8.21 -27.19
CA ASP A 186 10.03 -6.93 -27.60
C ASP A 186 11.15 -5.89 -27.85
N PRO A 187 11.30 -5.40 -29.10
CA PRO A 187 12.29 -4.37 -29.42
C PRO A 187 11.97 -2.99 -28.82
N GLY A 188 10.73 -2.74 -28.37
CA GLY A 188 10.29 -1.47 -27.80
C GLY A 188 10.66 -1.26 -26.33
N LEU A 189 10.84 -2.33 -25.55
CA LEU A 189 11.02 -2.23 -24.09
C LEU A 189 12.49 -2.14 -23.62
N LEU A 190 13.47 -2.64 -24.39
CA LEU A 190 14.85 -2.81 -23.91
C LEU A 190 15.97 -2.58 -24.96
N ARG A 191 15.99 -1.42 -25.65
CA ARG A 191 17.03 -0.99 -26.62
C ARG A 191 16.91 -1.61 -28.03
N PRO A 192 17.49 -1.00 -29.09
CA PRO A 192 17.02 -1.16 -30.48
C PRO A 192 17.44 -2.46 -31.19
N ARG A 193 18.13 -3.40 -30.53
CA ARG A 193 18.61 -4.63 -31.18
C ARG A 193 17.68 -5.82 -30.92
N PRO A 194 17.19 -6.52 -31.97
CA PRO A 194 16.39 -7.74 -31.83
C PRO A 194 17.16 -8.85 -31.09
N TRP A 195 16.47 -9.60 -30.23
CA TRP A 195 17.03 -10.72 -29.46
C TRP A 195 17.83 -11.73 -30.32
N SER A 196 17.33 -12.01 -31.53
CA SER A 196 17.96 -12.95 -32.47
C SER A 196 19.34 -12.51 -32.98
N THR A 197 19.67 -11.22 -32.88
CA THR A 197 20.94 -10.65 -33.36
C THR A 197 22.00 -10.55 -32.26
N LEU A 198 21.64 -10.88 -31.01
CA LEU A 198 22.54 -10.84 -29.87
C LEU A 198 23.43 -12.09 -29.83
N THR A 199 24.67 -11.93 -29.39
CA THR A 199 25.53 -13.06 -29.02
C THR A 199 24.97 -13.77 -27.78
N GLU A 200 25.38 -15.02 -27.53
CA GLU A 200 24.93 -15.75 -26.33
C GLU A 200 25.27 -15.00 -25.04
N GLN A 201 26.47 -14.40 -24.96
CA GLN A 201 26.83 -13.58 -23.80
C GLN A 201 25.90 -12.38 -23.62
N GLN A 202 25.55 -11.69 -24.70
CA GLN A 202 24.61 -10.57 -24.66
C GLN A 202 23.19 -11.01 -24.28
N LYS A 203 22.74 -12.18 -24.72
CA LYS A 203 21.46 -12.77 -24.32
C LYS A 203 21.46 -13.08 -22.82
N ILE A 204 22.52 -13.67 -22.29
CA ILE A 204 22.66 -13.96 -20.86
C ILE A 204 22.61 -12.66 -20.05
N THR A 205 23.41 -11.66 -20.41
CA THR A 205 23.38 -10.35 -19.73
C THR A 205 22.00 -9.70 -19.79
N ARG A 206 21.33 -9.73 -20.95
CA ARG A 206 20.00 -9.15 -21.11
C ARG A 206 18.92 -9.90 -20.31
N ALA A 207 18.96 -11.23 -20.29
CA ALA A 207 18.06 -12.04 -19.46
C ALA A 207 18.28 -11.77 -17.98
N HIS A 208 19.54 -11.63 -17.56
CA HIS A 208 19.91 -11.31 -16.18
C HIS A 208 19.37 -9.94 -15.74
N GLU A 209 19.63 -8.89 -16.51
CA GLU A 209 19.12 -7.54 -16.24
C GLU A 209 17.59 -7.50 -16.22
N PHE A 210 16.93 -8.15 -17.19
CA PHE A 210 15.47 -8.23 -17.21
C PHE A 210 14.90 -8.95 -15.99
N ALA A 211 15.51 -10.06 -15.57
CA ALA A 211 15.07 -10.79 -14.38
C ALA A 211 15.16 -9.92 -13.12
N ILE A 212 16.21 -9.09 -12.99
CA ILE A 212 16.35 -8.13 -11.90
C ILE A 212 15.22 -7.10 -11.97
N VAL A 213 15.05 -6.42 -13.11
CA VAL A 213 13.99 -5.40 -13.31
C VAL A 213 12.63 -5.96 -12.94
N GLN A 214 12.28 -7.15 -13.44
CA GLN A 214 10.97 -7.76 -13.17
C GLN A 214 10.75 -8.10 -11.70
N THR A 215 11.81 -8.46 -10.98
CA THR A 215 11.68 -8.86 -9.58
C THR A 215 11.51 -7.64 -8.68
N TYR A 216 12.16 -6.53 -9.01
CA TYR A 216 12.18 -5.34 -8.16
C TYR A 216 11.27 -4.20 -8.66
N SER A 217 10.67 -4.29 -9.85
CA SER A 217 9.83 -3.22 -10.42
C SER A 217 8.65 -2.86 -9.52
N GLY A 218 8.00 -3.86 -8.92
CA GLY A 218 6.87 -3.66 -8.02
C GLY A 218 7.26 -2.85 -6.79
N ILE A 219 8.31 -3.28 -6.09
CA ILE A 219 8.76 -2.59 -4.87
C ILE A 219 9.36 -1.21 -5.18
N MET A 220 10.01 -1.05 -6.33
CA MET A 220 10.49 0.27 -6.79
C MET A 220 9.32 1.23 -7.03
N ALA A 221 8.20 0.76 -7.58
CA ALA A 221 7.00 1.59 -7.75
C ALA A 221 6.38 1.99 -6.40
N GLU A 222 6.39 1.10 -5.40
CA GLU A 222 5.94 1.45 -4.04
C GLU A 222 6.86 2.50 -3.40
N LEU A 223 8.17 2.32 -3.54
CA LEU A 223 9.15 3.29 -3.06
C LEU A 223 8.97 4.65 -3.73
N GLU A 224 8.73 4.68 -5.04
CA GLU A 224 8.44 5.91 -5.77
C GLU A 224 7.18 6.60 -5.20
N ILE A 225 6.12 5.86 -4.88
CA ILE A 225 4.91 6.45 -4.29
C ILE A 225 5.18 6.99 -2.89
N LEU A 226 5.95 6.28 -2.06
CA LEU A 226 6.36 6.76 -0.75
C LEU A 226 7.13 8.07 -0.85
N LEU A 227 8.13 8.13 -1.73
CA LEU A 227 8.99 9.30 -1.87
C LEU A 227 8.32 10.46 -2.62
N TYR A 228 7.38 10.23 -3.54
CA TYR A 228 6.78 11.32 -4.32
C TYR A 228 5.41 11.78 -3.84
N LYS A 229 4.66 10.90 -3.19
CA LYS A 229 3.25 11.15 -2.90
C LYS A 229 2.92 11.14 -1.42
N CYS A 230 3.84 10.74 -0.54
CA CYS A 230 3.59 10.71 0.89
C CYS A 230 4.24 11.89 1.61
N ASP A 231 3.66 13.09 1.46
CA ASP A 231 4.23 14.36 1.94
C ASP A 231 4.53 14.40 3.46
N SER A 232 3.91 13.53 4.24
CA SER A 232 4.14 13.42 5.70
C SER A 232 5.20 12.39 6.09
N LEU A 233 5.86 11.72 5.14
CA LEU A 233 6.83 10.67 5.43
C LEU A 233 8.08 11.27 6.08
N THR A 234 8.31 10.96 7.35
CA THR A 234 9.48 11.44 8.11
C THR A 234 10.53 10.36 8.32
N THR A 235 10.15 9.09 8.18
CA THR A 235 11.06 7.96 8.39
C THR A 235 10.83 6.86 7.36
N LEU A 236 11.91 6.42 6.72
CA LEU A 236 11.88 5.31 5.78
C LEU A 236 12.98 4.31 6.13
N GLU A 237 12.59 3.04 6.23
CA GLU A 237 13.50 1.93 6.38
C GLU A 237 13.62 1.17 5.06
N LEU A 238 14.85 0.93 4.60
CA LEU A 238 15.16 0.18 3.38
C LEU A 238 15.97 -1.06 3.74
N ASP A 239 15.43 -2.24 3.43
CA ASP A 239 16.07 -3.52 3.71
C ASP A 239 16.63 -4.16 2.45
N PHE A 240 17.95 -4.32 2.41
CA PHE A 240 18.71 -4.94 1.32
C PHE A 240 19.21 -6.35 1.65
N THR A 241 18.77 -6.95 2.77
CA THR A 241 19.27 -8.24 3.25
C THR A 241 19.15 -9.32 2.18
N ASN A 242 18.04 -9.34 1.44
CA ASN A 242 17.73 -10.33 0.41
C ASN A 242 17.79 -9.75 -1.03
N SER A 243 18.58 -8.69 -1.23
CA SER A 243 18.81 -8.03 -2.53
C SER A 243 19.73 -8.82 -3.46
N TYR A 244 19.25 -9.98 -3.91
CA TYR A 244 19.96 -10.85 -4.86
C TYR A 244 19.30 -10.85 -6.23
N CYS A 245 20.06 -11.19 -7.26
CA CYS A 245 19.44 -11.48 -8.53
C CYS A 245 18.64 -12.79 -8.39
N PRO A 246 17.50 -12.92 -9.09
CA PRO A 246 16.65 -14.11 -8.97
C PRO A 246 17.27 -15.39 -9.51
N ILE A 247 18.33 -15.27 -10.32
CA ILE A 247 19.13 -16.39 -10.81
C ILE A 247 20.06 -16.92 -9.70
N GLY A 248 20.29 -16.13 -8.64
CA GLY A 248 21.16 -16.47 -7.53
C GLY A 248 22.66 -16.29 -7.85
N CYS A 249 23.04 -15.57 -8.91
CA CYS A 249 24.45 -15.39 -9.26
C CYS A 249 25.14 -14.18 -8.61
N CYS A 250 24.39 -13.13 -8.23
CA CYS A 250 24.99 -11.93 -7.62
C CYS A 250 24.02 -11.18 -6.70
N ARG A 251 24.56 -10.27 -5.88
CA ARG A 251 23.78 -9.22 -5.20
C ARG A 251 23.51 -8.06 -6.17
N VAL A 252 22.38 -7.40 -6.00
CA VAL A 252 21.91 -6.33 -6.89
C VAL A 252 21.85 -4.96 -6.21
N VAL A 253 22.44 -4.82 -5.01
CA VAL A 253 22.43 -3.57 -4.24
C VAL A 253 22.84 -2.38 -5.10
N SER A 254 23.97 -2.47 -5.80
CA SER A 254 24.46 -1.37 -6.66
C SER A 254 23.49 -1.02 -7.79
N TYR A 255 22.88 -2.02 -8.39
CA TYR A 255 21.84 -1.80 -9.40
C TYR A 255 20.62 -1.08 -8.80
N LEU A 256 20.19 -1.49 -7.61
CA LEU A 256 19.05 -0.88 -6.92
C LEU A 256 19.37 0.56 -6.49
N THR A 257 20.56 0.81 -5.94
CA THR A 257 20.97 2.16 -5.55
C THR A 257 21.10 3.10 -6.75
N ASP A 258 21.63 2.61 -7.87
CA ASP A 258 21.69 3.38 -9.13
C ASP A 258 20.29 3.75 -9.65
N LEU A 259 19.29 2.90 -9.42
CA LEU A 259 17.90 3.21 -9.79
C LEU A 259 17.30 4.30 -8.91
N LEU A 260 17.70 4.40 -7.64
CA LEU A 260 17.28 5.50 -6.75
C LEU A 260 17.70 6.84 -7.36
N VAL A 261 18.94 6.96 -7.83
CA VAL A 261 19.50 8.21 -8.39
C VAL A 261 18.76 8.74 -9.63
N ARG A 262 18.02 7.90 -10.36
CA ARG A 262 17.41 8.29 -11.65
C ARG A 262 16.28 9.29 -11.53
N HIS A 263 15.76 9.47 -10.33
CA HIS A 263 14.57 10.26 -10.07
C HIS A 263 14.92 11.37 -9.08
N ASP A 264 14.51 12.60 -9.37
CA ASP A 264 14.69 13.75 -8.46
C ASP A 264 13.64 13.64 -7.34
N HIS A 265 13.97 12.90 -6.28
CA HIS A 265 13.09 12.60 -5.16
C HIS A 265 13.55 13.33 -3.89
N TRP A 266 12.63 13.65 -3.01
CA TRP A 266 12.98 14.12 -1.67
C TRP A 266 13.16 12.91 -0.76
N TRP A 267 14.16 12.97 0.10
CA TRP A 267 14.39 11.96 1.13
C TRP A 267 13.71 12.38 2.43
N PRO A 268 13.14 11.45 3.21
CA PRO A 268 12.63 11.75 4.53
C PRO A 268 13.77 12.09 5.50
N GLU A 269 13.43 12.80 6.58
CA GLU A 269 14.37 13.26 7.61
C GLU A 269 15.25 12.14 8.17
N ARG A 270 14.71 10.91 8.26
CA ARG A 270 15.43 9.73 8.76
C ARG A 270 15.35 8.56 7.79
N LEU A 271 16.51 8.08 7.38
CA LEU A 271 16.70 6.86 6.61
C LEU A 271 17.36 5.79 7.47
N ARG A 272 16.72 4.63 7.59
CA ARG A 272 17.30 3.46 8.24
C ARG A 272 17.58 2.40 7.19
N VAL A 273 18.81 1.90 7.13
CA VAL A 273 19.25 1.01 6.06
C VAL A 273 19.72 -0.30 6.64
N LEU A 274 19.05 -1.39 6.24
CA LEU A 274 19.35 -2.74 6.68
C LEU A 274 20.02 -3.54 5.56
N GLY A 275 20.86 -4.51 5.94
CA GLY A 275 21.26 -5.57 5.03
C GLY A 275 22.31 -5.20 3.97
N LEU A 276 22.98 -4.05 4.10
CA LEU A 276 24.20 -3.74 3.34
C LEU A 276 25.40 -4.45 3.99
N LYS A 277 26.13 -5.25 3.21
CA LYS A 277 27.04 -6.26 3.77
C LYS A 277 28.48 -5.78 4.02
N ASN A 278 28.88 -4.70 3.37
CA ASN A 278 30.26 -4.22 3.33
C ASN A 278 30.30 -2.72 3.03
N GLN A 279 31.47 -2.10 3.21
CA GLN A 279 31.65 -0.66 3.04
C GLN A 279 31.33 -0.22 1.60
N GLU A 280 31.70 -1.02 0.60
CA GLU A 280 31.41 -0.74 -0.81
C GLU A 280 29.91 -0.57 -1.08
N GLU A 281 29.05 -1.39 -0.46
CA GLU A 281 27.59 -1.27 -0.56
C GLU A 281 27.09 0.00 0.17
N ARG A 282 27.66 0.35 1.34
CA ARG A 282 27.32 1.57 2.10
C ARG A 282 27.71 2.84 1.33
N ASP A 283 28.93 2.89 0.79
CA ASP A 283 29.45 4.02 0.01
C ASP A 283 28.58 4.27 -1.22
N ARG A 284 28.22 3.22 -1.96
CA ARG A 284 27.34 3.34 -3.13
C ARG A 284 25.95 3.87 -2.76
N PHE A 285 25.40 3.41 -1.63
CA PHE A 285 24.14 3.93 -1.13
C PHE A 285 24.26 5.42 -0.78
N MET A 286 25.31 5.82 -0.06
CA MET A 286 25.54 7.22 0.30
C MET A 286 25.72 8.12 -0.91
N ILE A 287 26.52 7.70 -1.91
CA ILE A 287 26.65 8.41 -3.18
C ILE A 287 25.27 8.64 -3.81
N SER A 288 24.40 7.63 -3.76
CA SER A 288 23.06 7.70 -4.33
C SER A 288 22.15 8.67 -3.59
N VAL A 289 22.18 8.66 -2.26
CA VAL A 289 21.40 9.60 -1.42
C VAL A 289 21.90 11.03 -1.61
N CYS A 290 23.21 11.26 -1.54
CA CYS A 290 23.83 12.58 -1.68
C CYS A 290 23.64 13.18 -3.07
N ALA A 291 23.59 12.36 -4.13
CA ALA A 291 23.37 12.83 -5.49
C ALA A 291 21.99 13.48 -5.71
N VAL A 292 21.01 13.15 -4.88
CA VAL A 292 19.62 13.58 -5.05
C VAL A 292 19.11 14.46 -3.90
N SER A 293 19.79 14.44 -2.74
CA SER A 293 19.40 15.23 -1.57
C SER A 293 19.41 16.74 -1.86
N ARG A 294 18.24 17.37 -1.75
CA ARG A 294 18.05 18.82 -1.83
C ARG A 294 18.15 19.42 -0.42
N ASP A 295 19.22 20.15 -0.10
CA ASP A 295 19.48 21.06 1.07
C ASP A 295 18.94 20.75 2.49
N ASP A 296 18.21 19.66 2.68
CA ASP A 296 17.58 19.24 3.92
C ASP A 296 18.54 18.33 4.70
N LYS A 297 18.44 18.41 6.02
CA LYS A 297 19.20 17.55 6.93
C LYS A 297 18.60 16.15 6.91
N ILE A 298 19.36 15.15 6.46
CA ILE A 298 18.96 13.74 6.48
C ILE A 298 19.86 12.98 7.45
N GLU A 299 19.24 12.26 8.38
CA GLU A 299 19.91 11.28 9.23
C GLU A 299 19.86 9.91 8.55
N VAL A 300 21.03 9.34 8.21
CA VAL A 300 21.15 8.00 7.65
C VAL A 300 21.77 7.08 8.71
N VAL A 301 21.07 6.00 9.05
CA VAL A 301 21.53 5.00 10.01
C VAL A 301 21.71 3.67 9.29
N PHE A 302 22.94 3.19 9.22
CA PHE A 302 23.24 1.83 8.74
C PHE A 302 23.20 0.87 9.91
N GLU A 303 22.33 -0.13 9.81
CA GLU A 303 22.31 -1.21 10.79
C GLU A 303 23.39 -2.23 10.48
N LYS A 304 23.84 -2.91 11.53
CA LYS A 304 24.76 -4.04 11.41
C LYS A 304 24.13 -5.12 10.53
N PHE A 305 24.93 -5.65 9.60
CA PHE A 305 24.47 -6.77 8.79
C PHE A 305 24.27 -8.02 9.68
N VAL A 306 23.05 -8.53 9.71
CA VAL A 306 22.72 -9.78 10.39
C VAL A 306 22.44 -10.85 9.35
N ALA A 307 23.31 -11.86 9.29
CA ALA A 307 23.08 -13.01 8.43
C ALA A 307 21.78 -13.73 8.86
N PRO A 308 20.90 -14.13 7.95
CA PRO A 308 19.68 -14.84 8.30
C PRO A 308 19.98 -16.15 9.05
N LYS A 309 19.35 -16.37 10.22
CA LYS A 309 19.53 -17.57 11.06
C LYS A 309 19.23 -18.90 10.34
N LYS A 310 18.37 -18.86 9.32
CA LYS A 310 18.09 -19.93 8.37
C LYS A 310 18.34 -19.42 6.97
N SER A 311 19.59 -19.09 6.67
CA SER A 311 19.99 -18.77 5.31
C SER A 311 19.77 -20.00 4.43
N PHE A 312 19.20 -19.78 3.25
CA PHE A 312 19.22 -20.70 2.12
C PHE A 312 20.65 -20.83 1.56
N LEU A 313 21.63 -21.10 2.44
CA LEU A 313 23.08 -21.17 2.19
C LEU A 313 23.47 -22.32 1.25
N GLU A 314 22.50 -22.94 0.56
CA GLU A 314 22.77 -23.80 -0.60
C GLU A 314 23.00 -22.99 -1.89
N TYR A 315 22.77 -21.66 -1.89
CA TYR A 315 23.23 -20.80 -2.98
C TYR A 315 24.64 -20.24 -2.69
N ASN A 316 25.62 -20.73 -3.47
CA ASN A 316 27.07 -20.47 -3.45
C ASN A 316 27.55 -19.00 -3.53
N CYS A 317 26.72 -18.00 -3.24
CA CYS A 317 27.02 -16.59 -3.52
C CYS A 317 27.18 -15.71 -2.27
N LEU A 318 27.01 -16.27 -1.06
CA LEU A 318 27.44 -15.66 0.20
C LEU A 318 28.81 -16.24 0.60
N HIS A 319 29.89 -15.73 0.00
CA HIS A 319 31.21 -15.97 0.56
C HIS A 319 31.36 -15.12 1.82
N GLU A 320 31.41 -15.75 3.00
CA GLU A 320 31.63 -15.06 4.28
C GLU A 320 32.88 -14.16 4.28
N GLU A 321 33.85 -14.45 3.41
CA GLU A 321 35.08 -13.67 3.19
C GLU A 321 34.82 -12.25 2.65
N ARG A 322 33.62 -11.97 2.13
CA ARG A 322 33.21 -10.65 1.64
C ARG A 322 32.34 -9.86 2.61
N LEU A 323 32.10 -10.41 3.80
CA LEU A 323 31.42 -9.70 4.89
C LEU A 323 32.47 -8.93 5.67
N ASP A 324 32.29 -7.62 5.77
CA ASP A 324 33.08 -6.82 6.70
C ASP A 324 32.53 -7.11 8.11
N LYS A 325 33.10 -8.12 8.77
CA LYS A 325 32.65 -8.62 10.09
C LYS A 325 32.73 -7.55 11.20
N GLU A 326 33.43 -6.45 10.92
CA GLU A 326 33.68 -5.32 11.82
C GLU A 326 32.73 -4.14 11.62
N LEU A 327 31.85 -4.18 10.60
CA LEU A 327 30.88 -3.09 10.41
C LEU A 327 29.82 -3.12 11.51
N GLU A 328 29.94 -2.20 12.43
CA GLU A 328 28.94 -1.91 13.45
C GLU A 328 27.85 -0.98 12.87
N GLN A 329 26.92 -0.59 13.75
CA GLN A 329 25.93 0.42 13.45
C GLN A 329 26.65 1.77 13.24
N GLU A 330 26.35 2.44 12.13
CA GLU A 330 26.91 3.74 11.79
C GLU A 330 25.81 4.78 11.59
N HIS A 331 26.09 6.00 12.02
CA HIS A 331 25.20 7.14 11.93
C HIS A 331 25.87 8.20 11.07
N PHE A 332 25.14 8.73 10.10
CA PHE A 332 25.61 9.80 9.24
C PHE A 332 24.57 10.91 9.22
N GLU A 333 25.02 12.16 9.27
CA GLU A 333 24.19 13.31 8.98
C GLU A 333 24.61 13.89 7.62
N ILE A 334 23.65 14.05 6.71
CA ILE A 334 23.86 14.70 5.42
C ILE A 334 23.33 16.13 5.51
N LEU A 335 24.19 17.10 5.21
CA LEU A 335 23.87 18.53 5.16
C LEU A 335 24.28 19.09 3.79
N ASN A 336 23.35 19.67 3.05
CA ASN A 336 23.61 20.28 1.72
C ASN A 336 24.36 19.36 0.75
N GLY A 337 24.03 18.06 0.73
CA GLY A 337 24.70 17.06 -0.12
C GLY A 337 26.12 16.68 0.33
N THR A 338 26.59 17.18 1.47
CA THR A 338 27.87 16.78 2.10
C THR A 338 27.63 15.86 3.29
N VAL A 339 28.47 14.83 3.44
CA VAL A 339 28.38 13.84 4.51
C VAL A 339 29.23 14.31 5.70
N SER A 340 28.63 14.35 6.89
CA SER A 340 29.34 14.41 8.17
C SER A 340 29.16 13.11 8.93
N GLU A 341 30.29 12.55 9.37
CA GLU A 341 30.39 11.38 10.26
C GLU A 341 30.08 11.73 11.71
#